data_AF-A0A5N7ZMI6-F1
#
_entry.id   AF-A0A5N7ZMI6-F1
#
_cell.length_a   1.000
_cell.length_b   1.000
_cell.length_c   1.000
_cell.angle_alpha   90.00
_cell.angle_beta   90.00
_cell.angle_gamma   90.00
#
_symmetry.space_group_name_H-M   'P 1'
#
loop_
_entity.id
_entity.type
_entity.pdbx_description
1 polymer ?
#
loop_
_entity_poly.entity_id
_entity_poly.type
_entity_poly.pdbx_seq_one_letter_code
_entity_poly.pdbx_strand_id
1 'polypeptide(L)'
;MSKNKIFILLPDGIGLRNFAYSRFHELGVEQGYDVVFWNNTPFQLTDLGFQEIVIREAKSNKRTEVYKNARKQIELNRNKRQFNDAVYDTYRFPYSYRNIKTALKSMATQWLAWRYTSDSGIFKIRRNIRELEKQTAYFRECKKVLETEKPAMVFCTNQRPMTAIAPLLAAQELGIPTVTFIFSWDNLPKATMVVETDYYFVWSDFMKAELLKFYPYIKAES
;
A
#
# COMPACT_ATOMS: atom_id res chain seq x y z
N MET A 1 -22.47 -4.79 17.14
CA MET A 1 -21.47 -5.37 16.22
C MET A 1 -20.21 -5.62 17.03
N SER A 2 -19.65 -6.82 16.99
CA SER A 2 -18.49 -7.16 17.81
C SER A 2 -17.30 -6.31 17.37
N LYS A 3 -16.59 -5.70 18.33
CA LYS A 3 -15.34 -4.97 18.07
C LYS A 3 -14.16 -5.90 17.70
N ASN A 4 -14.45 -7.13 17.29
CA ASN A 4 -13.47 -8.20 17.14
C ASN A 4 -13.33 -8.68 15.70
N LYS A 5 -14.12 -8.15 14.75
CA LYS A 5 -13.99 -8.49 13.33
C LYS A 5 -12.76 -7.81 12.73
N ILE A 6 -11.86 -8.59 12.15
CA ILE A 6 -10.63 -8.11 11.53
C ILE A 6 -10.62 -8.51 10.05
N PHE A 7 -10.39 -7.52 9.19
CA PHE A 7 -10.21 -7.78 7.76
C PHE A 7 -8.74 -8.02 7.45
N ILE A 8 -8.43 -9.18 6.89
CA ILE A 8 -7.11 -9.49 6.34
C ILE A 8 -7.15 -9.23 4.82
N LEU A 9 -6.71 -8.03 4.42
CA LEU A 9 -6.63 -7.63 3.02
C LEU A 9 -5.46 -8.34 2.33
N LEU A 10 -5.79 -9.17 1.34
CA LEU A 10 -4.86 -9.81 0.41
C LEU A 10 -4.93 -9.09 -0.93
N PRO A 11 -4.14 -8.02 -1.14
CA PRO A 11 -4.20 -7.25 -2.38
C PRO A 11 -3.56 -7.96 -3.58
N ASP A 12 -2.73 -8.96 -3.30
CA ASP A 12 -2.07 -9.86 -4.25
C ASP A 12 -1.76 -11.22 -3.59
N GLY A 13 -1.15 -12.15 -4.33
CA GLY A 13 -0.86 -13.51 -3.86
C GLY A 13 0.33 -13.64 -2.91
N ILE A 14 1.13 -12.58 -2.66
CA ILE A 14 2.35 -12.69 -1.85
C ILE A 14 2.00 -13.00 -0.39
N GLY A 15 0.91 -12.43 0.11
CA GLY A 15 0.44 -12.63 1.49
C GLY A 15 -0.04 -14.06 1.79
N LEU A 16 -0.43 -14.84 0.77
CA LEU A 16 -1.04 -16.17 0.97
C LEU A 16 -0.17 -17.10 1.82
N ARG A 17 1.14 -17.17 1.51
CA ARG A 17 2.08 -18.03 2.24
C ARG A 17 2.11 -17.73 3.74
N ASN A 18 2.13 -16.45 4.10
CA ASN A 18 2.34 -16.03 5.49
C ASN A 18 1.04 -15.95 6.28
N PHE A 19 -0.10 -15.69 5.63
CA PHE A 19 -1.36 -15.40 6.31
C PHE A 19 -2.45 -16.45 6.09
N ALA A 20 -2.47 -17.13 4.95
CA ALA A 20 -3.46 -18.18 4.65
C ALA A 20 -2.90 -19.59 4.92
N TYR A 21 -1.63 -19.85 4.60
CA TYR A 21 -1.00 -21.17 4.78
C TYR A 21 -0.22 -21.34 6.08
N SER A 22 -0.34 -20.40 7.01
CA SER A 22 0.27 -20.47 8.33
C SER A 22 -0.81 -20.56 9.41
N ARG A 23 -0.38 -20.71 10.67
CA ARG A 23 -1.28 -20.66 11.83
C ARG A 23 -1.83 -19.26 12.12
N PHE A 24 -1.58 -18.24 11.29
CA PHE A 24 -2.01 -16.87 11.56
C PHE A 24 -3.53 -16.75 11.75
N HIS A 25 -4.32 -17.36 10.86
CA HIS A 25 -5.79 -17.37 10.99
C HIS A 25 -6.24 -18.13 12.25
N GLU A 26 -5.70 -19.34 12.47
CA GLU A 26 -5.98 -20.17 13.65
C GLU A 26 -5.73 -19.40 14.95
N LEU A 27 -4.54 -18.79 15.08
CA LEU A 27 -4.17 -17.97 16.24
C LEU A 27 -5.11 -16.78 16.42
N GLY A 28 -5.55 -16.13 15.34
CA GLY A 28 -6.52 -15.04 15.42
C GLY A 28 -7.87 -15.50 15.99
N VAL A 29 -8.37 -16.64 15.51
CA VAL A 29 -9.63 -17.23 15.98
C VAL A 29 -9.53 -17.70 17.43
N GLU A 30 -8.42 -18.34 17.82
CA GLU A 30 -8.16 -18.75 19.22
C GLU A 30 -8.16 -17.56 20.19
N GLN A 31 -7.73 -16.38 19.72
CA GLN A 31 -7.79 -15.13 20.49
C GLN A 31 -9.18 -14.45 20.48
N GLY A 32 -10.18 -15.07 19.87
CA GLY A 32 -11.56 -14.58 19.83
C GLY A 32 -11.82 -13.49 18.78
N TYR A 33 -10.96 -13.37 17.76
CA TYR A 33 -11.20 -12.51 16.61
C TYR A 33 -12.04 -13.20 15.55
N ASP A 34 -12.93 -12.44 14.92
CA ASP A 34 -13.67 -12.83 13.73
C ASP A 34 -12.83 -12.44 12.50
N VAL A 35 -12.03 -13.39 12.00
CA VAL A 35 -11.05 -13.14 10.94
C VAL A 35 -11.68 -13.37 9.58
N VAL A 36 -11.80 -12.31 8.78
CA VAL A 36 -12.35 -12.37 7.42
C VAL A 36 -11.29 -11.94 6.42
N PHE A 37 -11.01 -12.77 5.42
CA PHE A 37 -10.10 -12.39 4.35
C PHE A 37 -10.81 -11.50 3.33
N TRP A 38 -10.20 -10.36 3.01
CA TRP A 38 -10.64 -9.51 1.93
C TRP A 38 -9.74 -9.74 0.71
N ASN A 39 -10.19 -10.60 -0.20
CA ASN A 39 -9.35 -11.33 -1.13
C ASN A 39 -9.39 -10.74 -2.55
N ASN A 40 -8.26 -10.23 -3.03
CA ASN A 40 -8.06 -9.79 -4.41
C ASN A 40 -7.16 -10.76 -5.21
N THR A 41 -7.11 -12.02 -4.81
CA THR A 41 -6.33 -13.07 -5.48
C THR A 41 -7.25 -14.02 -6.23
N PRO A 42 -6.75 -14.76 -7.24
CA PRO A 42 -7.54 -15.80 -7.90
C PRO A 42 -7.72 -17.07 -7.04
N PHE A 43 -7.08 -17.15 -5.88
CA PHE A 43 -7.15 -18.31 -4.98
C PHE A 43 -8.42 -18.25 -4.14
N GLN A 44 -9.18 -19.35 -4.07
CA GLN A 44 -10.40 -19.45 -3.27
C GLN A 44 -10.05 -19.85 -1.83
N LEU A 45 -10.18 -18.92 -0.89
CA LEU A 45 -9.83 -19.18 0.51
C LEU A 45 -10.86 -20.04 1.22
N THR A 46 -12.08 -20.16 0.67
CA THR A 46 -13.10 -21.10 1.13
C THR A 46 -12.63 -22.56 1.06
N ASP A 47 -11.72 -22.91 0.14
CA ASP A 47 -11.15 -24.26 0.02
C ASP A 47 -10.29 -24.62 1.24
N LEU A 48 -9.78 -23.61 1.96
CA LEU A 48 -9.07 -23.76 3.23
C LEU A 48 -9.99 -23.62 4.45
N GLY A 49 -11.30 -23.47 4.23
CA GLY A 49 -12.29 -23.28 5.29
C GLY A 49 -12.34 -21.85 5.86
N PHE A 50 -11.74 -20.87 5.20
CA PHE A 50 -11.73 -19.48 5.68
C PHE A 50 -12.94 -18.69 5.19
N GLN A 51 -13.40 -17.74 6.01
CA GLN A 51 -14.36 -16.72 5.57
C GLN A 51 -13.65 -15.72 4.65
N GLU A 52 -14.25 -15.45 3.49
CA GLU A 52 -13.71 -14.46 2.56
C GLU A 52 -14.77 -13.56 1.92
N ILE A 53 -14.34 -12.34 1.62
CA ILE A 53 -15.04 -11.40 0.75
C ILE A 53 -14.15 -11.19 -0.47
N VAL A 54 -14.64 -11.61 -1.64
CA VAL A 54 -13.88 -11.52 -2.89
C VAL A 54 -14.00 -10.12 -3.49
N ILE A 55 -12.86 -9.52 -3.82
CA ILE A 55 -12.75 -8.28 -4.59
C ILE A 55 -12.82 -8.63 -6.07
N ARG A 56 -13.92 -8.26 -6.73
CA ARG A 56 -14.16 -8.63 -8.14
C ARG A 56 -13.44 -7.73 -9.13
N GLU A 57 -13.36 -6.43 -8.86
CA GLU A 57 -12.75 -5.45 -9.77
C GLU A 57 -11.80 -4.46 -9.08
N ALA A 58 -10.60 -4.91 -8.74
CA ALA A 58 -9.55 -4.02 -8.21
C ALA A 58 -8.87 -3.18 -9.31
N LYS A 59 -9.55 -2.13 -9.79
CA LYS A 59 -9.01 -1.19 -10.78
C LYS A 59 -8.68 0.17 -10.17
N SER A 60 -7.39 0.45 -10.04
CA SER A 60 -6.88 1.78 -9.71
C SER A 60 -7.11 2.78 -10.84
N ASN A 61 -7.03 4.07 -10.52
CA ASN A 61 -7.12 5.14 -11.51
C ASN A 61 -5.94 5.05 -12.50
N LYS A 62 -6.22 5.21 -13.81
CA LYS A 62 -5.20 5.14 -14.87
C LYS A 62 -4.04 6.13 -14.67
N ARG A 63 -4.30 7.26 -14.00
CA ARG A 63 -3.27 8.27 -13.69
C ARG A 63 -2.42 7.90 -12.48
N THR A 64 -2.93 7.09 -11.56
CA THR A 64 -2.22 6.71 -10.33
C THR A 64 -0.88 6.06 -10.61
N GLU A 65 -0.77 5.26 -11.68
CA GLU A 65 0.51 4.67 -12.09
C GLU A 65 1.59 5.74 -12.36
N VAL A 66 1.24 6.81 -13.07
CA VAL A 66 2.17 7.91 -13.39
C VAL A 66 2.59 8.65 -12.12
N TYR A 67 1.63 8.93 -11.23
CA TYR A 67 1.90 9.60 -9.96
C TYR A 67 2.72 8.74 -9.00
N LYS A 68 2.45 7.43 -8.92
CA LYS A 68 3.24 6.46 -8.15
C LYS A 68 4.68 6.41 -8.68
N ASN A 69 4.86 6.32 -9.99
CA ASN A 69 6.19 6.29 -10.59
C ASN A 69 6.95 7.59 -10.32
N ALA A 70 6.27 8.74 -10.37
CA ALA A 70 6.87 10.02 -10.00
C ALA A 70 7.22 10.08 -8.50
N ARG A 71 6.37 9.55 -7.60
CA ARG A 71 6.66 9.43 -6.15
C ARG A 71 7.94 8.63 -5.92
N LYS A 72 8.11 7.50 -6.61
CA LYS A 72 9.34 6.70 -6.55
C LYS A 72 10.57 7.54 -6.91
N GLN A 73 10.51 8.32 -7.99
CA GLN A 73 11.64 9.17 -8.42
C GLN A 73 11.94 10.28 -7.41
N ILE A 74 10.91 10.87 -6.79
CA ILE A 74 11.05 11.90 -5.75
C ILE A 74 11.70 11.30 -4.49
N GLU A 75 11.24 10.13 -4.05
CA GLU A 75 11.81 9.42 -2.90
C GLU A 75 13.28 9.05 -3.16
N LEU A 76 13.62 8.54 -4.35
CA LEU A 76 15.02 8.28 -4.73
C LEU A 76 15.87 9.55 -4.79
N ASN A 77 15.35 10.66 -5.34
CA ASN A 77 16.04 11.96 -5.35
C ASN A 77 16.33 12.45 -3.93
N ARG A 78 15.35 12.31 -3.03
CA ARG A 78 15.50 12.68 -1.63
C ARG A 78 16.54 11.80 -0.94
N ASN A 79 16.46 10.48 -1.10
CA ASN A 79 17.40 9.55 -0.47
C ASN A 79 18.83 9.80 -0.99
N LYS A 80 19.02 9.97 -2.30
CA LYS A 80 20.32 10.37 -2.87
C LYS A 80 20.92 11.60 -2.18
N ARG A 81 20.11 12.65 -1.96
CA ARG A 81 20.57 13.88 -1.27
C ARG A 81 20.83 13.65 0.21
N GLN A 82 19.92 12.96 0.89
CA GLN A 82 19.98 12.71 2.33
C GLN A 82 21.23 11.89 2.72
N PHE A 83 21.58 10.90 1.90
CA PHE A 83 22.70 10.00 2.16
C PHE A 83 23.96 10.34 1.36
N ASN A 84 23.88 11.35 0.48
CA ASN A 84 24.95 11.74 -0.44
C ASN A 84 25.55 10.56 -1.21
N ASP A 85 24.69 9.66 -1.71
CA ASP A 85 25.12 8.41 -2.35
C ASP A 85 24.49 8.27 -3.75
N ALA A 86 25.34 8.08 -4.76
CA ALA A 86 24.91 7.89 -6.14
C ALA A 86 24.26 6.51 -6.38
N VAL A 87 24.42 5.55 -5.46
CA VAL A 87 23.83 4.21 -5.58
C VAL A 87 22.32 4.23 -5.77
N TYR A 88 21.63 5.24 -5.25
CA TYR A 88 20.18 5.40 -5.42
C TYR A 88 19.75 5.54 -6.89
N ASP A 89 20.63 6.02 -7.77
CA ASP A 89 20.35 6.12 -9.19
C ASP A 89 20.31 4.75 -9.90
N THR A 90 20.99 3.73 -9.37
CA THR A 90 20.99 2.37 -9.95
C THR A 90 19.63 1.66 -9.80
N TYR A 91 18.77 2.13 -8.90
CA TYR A 91 17.44 1.59 -8.65
C TYR A 91 16.32 2.28 -9.47
N ARG A 92 16.68 3.22 -10.35
CA ARG A 92 15.73 3.86 -11.26
C ARG A 92 15.38 2.90 -12.39
N PHE A 93 14.09 2.69 -12.59
CA PHE A 93 13.64 2.04 -13.81
C PHE A 93 13.78 3.01 -14.98
N PRO A 94 14.31 2.58 -16.13
CA PRO A 94 14.45 3.44 -17.29
C PRO A 94 13.08 3.88 -17.80
N TYR A 95 13.00 5.11 -18.29
CA TYR A 95 11.81 5.59 -18.99
C TYR A 95 11.64 4.86 -20.32
N SER A 96 10.39 4.59 -20.71
CA SER A 96 10.08 3.93 -21.98
C SER A 96 9.57 4.96 -22.99
N TYR A 97 10.18 4.96 -24.17
CA TYR A 97 9.83 5.83 -25.31
C TYR A 97 9.51 5.04 -26.58
N ARG A 98 9.14 3.75 -26.44
CA ARG A 98 8.88 2.84 -27.57
C ARG A 98 7.71 3.27 -28.45
N ASN A 99 6.75 4.00 -27.89
CA ASN A 99 5.59 4.54 -28.62
C ASN A 99 5.06 5.80 -27.94
N ILE A 100 4.19 6.54 -28.62
CA ILE A 100 3.64 7.82 -28.15
C ILE A 100 2.98 7.67 -26.76
N LYS A 101 2.20 6.60 -26.53
CA LYS A 101 1.53 6.38 -25.23
C LYS A 101 2.55 6.24 -24.08
N THR A 102 3.58 5.43 -24.26
CA THR A 102 4.63 5.23 -23.23
C THR A 102 5.54 6.46 -23.09
N ALA A 103 5.84 7.16 -24.19
CA ALA A 103 6.58 8.41 -24.17
C ALA A 103 5.85 9.50 -23.36
N LEU A 104 4.56 9.70 -23.60
CA LEU A 104 3.74 10.66 -22.85
C LEU A 104 3.70 10.34 -21.36
N LYS A 105 3.52 9.05 -20.98
CA LYS A 105 3.60 8.63 -19.57
C LYS A 105 4.97 8.93 -18.95
N SER A 106 6.05 8.66 -19.68
CA SER A 106 7.43 8.92 -19.24
C SER A 106 7.70 10.41 -19.06
N MET A 107 7.26 11.26 -20.00
CA MET A 107 7.38 12.72 -19.92
C MET A 107 6.57 13.27 -18.74
N ALA A 108 5.33 12.81 -18.56
CA ALA A 108 4.50 13.21 -17.43
C ALA A 108 5.13 12.80 -16.09
N THR A 109 5.70 11.59 -16.00
CA THR A 109 6.41 11.12 -14.80
C THR A 109 7.60 12.01 -14.47
N GLN A 110 8.42 12.37 -15.47
CA GLN A 110 9.57 13.25 -15.30
C GLN A 110 9.16 14.65 -14.85
N TRP A 111 8.16 15.23 -15.51
CA TRP A 111 7.65 16.55 -15.16
C TRP A 111 7.10 16.58 -13.73
N LEU A 112 6.30 15.59 -13.33
CA LEU A 112 5.81 15.47 -11.96
C LEU A 112 6.96 15.29 -10.96
N ALA A 113 7.93 14.43 -11.26
CA ALA A 113 9.08 14.21 -10.38
C ALA A 113 9.85 15.52 -10.17
N TRP A 114 10.17 16.23 -11.24
CA TRP A 114 10.82 17.55 -11.18
C TRP A 114 9.99 18.57 -10.39
N ARG A 115 8.68 18.68 -10.68
CA ARG A 115 7.75 19.62 -10.06
C ARG A 115 7.58 19.43 -8.55
N TYR A 116 7.71 18.20 -8.07
CA TYR A 116 7.50 17.80 -6.67
C TYR A 116 8.77 17.31 -5.97
N THR A 117 9.96 17.68 -6.47
CA THR A 117 11.26 17.28 -5.93
C THR A 117 11.61 17.90 -4.56
N SER A 118 10.80 18.82 -4.03
CA SER A 118 10.98 19.40 -2.69
C SER A 118 10.48 18.49 -1.57
N ASP A 119 10.92 18.73 -0.33
CA ASP A 119 10.42 17.98 0.84
C ASP A 119 8.92 18.15 1.06
N SER A 120 8.34 19.30 0.70
CA SER A 120 6.88 19.50 0.69
C SER A 120 6.18 18.82 -0.50
N GLY A 121 6.93 18.49 -1.56
CA GLY A 121 6.41 17.89 -2.78
C GLY A 121 5.96 16.45 -2.58
N ILE A 122 6.61 15.69 -1.68
CA ILE A 122 6.19 14.33 -1.34
C ILE A 122 4.77 14.30 -0.74
N PHE A 123 4.40 15.28 0.08
CA PHE A 123 3.04 15.36 0.65
C PHE A 123 2.01 15.66 -0.44
N LYS A 124 2.34 16.53 -1.40
CA LYS A 124 1.44 16.87 -2.51
C LYS A 124 1.21 15.68 -3.44
N ILE A 125 2.27 14.96 -3.82
CA ILE A 125 2.11 13.82 -4.72
C ILE A 125 1.33 12.67 -4.08
N ARG A 126 1.53 12.42 -2.78
CA ARG A 126 0.74 11.46 -2.00
C ARG A 126 -0.73 11.85 -1.95
N ARG A 127 -1.04 13.13 -1.67
CA ARG A 127 -2.41 13.65 -1.71
C ARG A 127 -3.05 13.44 -3.08
N ASN A 128 -2.34 13.74 -4.17
CA ASN A 128 -2.87 13.54 -5.53
C ASN A 128 -3.20 12.06 -5.80
N ILE A 129 -2.37 11.11 -5.36
CA ILE A 129 -2.65 9.67 -5.45
C ILE A 129 -3.95 9.33 -4.71
N ARG A 130 -4.10 9.80 -3.47
CA ARG A 130 -5.31 9.59 -2.67
C ARG A 130 -6.56 10.12 -3.38
N GLU A 131 -6.53 11.36 -3.85
CA GLU A 131 -7.69 11.96 -4.54
C GLU A 131 -8.05 11.24 -5.85
N LEU A 132 -7.05 10.74 -6.60
CA LEU A 132 -7.29 9.96 -7.81
C LEU A 132 -7.98 8.62 -7.51
N GLU A 133 -7.55 7.93 -6.45
CA GLU A 133 -8.13 6.64 -6.07
C GLU A 133 -9.55 6.80 -5.51
N LYS A 134 -9.85 7.87 -4.76
CA LYS A 134 -11.22 8.17 -4.27
C LYS A 134 -12.25 8.30 -5.38
N GLN A 135 -11.84 8.70 -6.58
CA GLN A 135 -12.73 8.85 -7.73
C GLN A 135 -13.12 7.50 -8.38
N THR A 136 -12.43 6.41 -8.04
CA THR A 136 -12.63 5.10 -8.68
C THR A 136 -13.93 4.42 -8.23
N ALA A 137 -14.48 3.56 -9.10
CA ALA A 137 -15.58 2.68 -8.72
C ALA A 137 -15.15 1.69 -7.63
N TYR A 138 -13.91 1.21 -7.72
CA TYR A 138 -13.32 0.30 -6.75
C TYR A 138 -13.27 0.88 -5.33
N PHE A 139 -12.91 2.17 -5.17
CA PHE A 139 -12.99 2.85 -3.87
C PHE A 139 -14.41 2.88 -3.31
N ARG A 140 -15.41 3.21 -4.13
CA ARG A 140 -16.82 3.25 -3.71
C ARG A 140 -17.33 1.87 -3.30
N GLU A 141 -16.94 0.82 -4.02
CA GLU A 141 -17.25 -0.57 -3.67
C GLU A 141 -16.61 -0.94 -2.33
N CYS A 142 -15.32 -0.65 -2.16
CA CYS A 142 -14.62 -0.88 -0.90
C CYS A 142 -15.30 -0.20 0.28
N LYS A 143 -15.70 1.07 0.11
CA LYS A 143 -16.39 1.83 1.14
C LYS A 143 -17.72 1.18 1.54
N LYS A 144 -18.53 0.72 0.57
CA LYS A 144 -19.81 0.02 0.84
C LYS A 144 -19.61 -1.27 1.61
N VAL A 145 -18.61 -2.07 1.24
CA VAL A 145 -18.26 -3.30 1.97
C VAL A 145 -17.93 -2.96 3.43
N LEU A 146 -17.07 -1.96 3.65
CA LEU A 146 -16.67 -1.54 5.00
C LEU A 146 -17.81 -0.93 5.82
N GLU A 147 -18.73 -0.19 5.20
CA GLU A 147 -19.94 0.34 5.85
C GLU A 147 -20.91 -0.77 6.28
N THR A 148 -20.92 -1.89 5.55
CA THR A 148 -21.78 -3.05 5.81
C THR A 148 -21.17 -3.93 6.90
N GLU A 149 -19.89 -4.27 6.72
CA GLU A 149 -19.18 -5.26 7.53
C GLU A 149 -18.62 -4.68 8.82
N LYS A 150 -18.30 -3.38 8.82
CA LYS A 150 -17.78 -2.58 9.94
C LYS A 150 -16.69 -3.31 10.74
N PRO A 151 -15.59 -3.76 10.09
CA PRO A 151 -14.50 -4.38 10.81
C PRO A 151 -13.87 -3.39 11.80
N ALA A 152 -13.32 -3.91 12.88
CA ALA A 152 -12.56 -3.14 13.85
C ALA A 152 -11.19 -2.68 13.32
N MET A 153 -10.66 -3.37 12.29
CA MET A 153 -9.39 -3.02 11.65
C MET A 153 -9.31 -3.63 10.24
N VAL A 154 -8.58 -2.96 9.35
CA VAL A 154 -8.11 -3.53 8.08
C VAL A 154 -6.59 -3.75 8.13
N PHE A 155 -6.19 -5.02 8.11
CA PHE A 155 -4.80 -5.46 8.07
C PHE A 155 -4.39 -5.78 6.63
N CYS A 156 -3.47 -5.00 6.06
CA CYS A 156 -2.94 -5.24 4.72
C CYS A 156 -1.65 -6.05 4.76
N THR A 157 -1.68 -7.19 4.07
CA THR A 157 -0.59 -8.17 4.05
C THR A 157 0.62 -7.76 3.20
N ASN A 158 0.53 -6.68 2.42
CA ASN A 158 1.57 -6.28 1.47
C ASN A 158 1.59 -4.77 1.20
N GLN A 159 2.76 -4.16 1.36
CA GLN A 159 2.95 -2.71 1.27
C GLN A 159 3.10 -2.13 -0.15
N ARG A 160 3.12 -2.98 -1.20
CA ARG A 160 3.53 -2.58 -2.58
C ARG A 160 2.38 -2.46 -3.61
N PRO A 161 1.27 -3.20 -3.54
CA PRO A 161 0.23 -3.14 -4.56
C PRO A 161 -0.52 -1.81 -4.58
N MET A 162 -0.75 -1.25 -5.77
CA MET A 162 -1.64 -0.08 -5.93
C MET A 162 -3.10 -0.42 -5.62
N THR A 163 -3.50 -1.67 -5.85
CA THR A 163 -4.84 -2.20 -5.56
C THR A 163 -5.17 -2.20 -4.07
N ALA A 164 -4.18 -2.06 -3.19
CA ALA A 164 -4.40 -1.90 -1.75
C ALA A 164 -4.74 -0.45 -1.36
N ILE A 165 -4.48 0.55 -2.21
CA ILE A 165 -4.69 1.97 -1.84
C ILE A 165 -6.17 2.25 -1.58
N ALA A 166 -7.06 1.86 -2.50
CA ALA A 166 -8.49 2.12 -2.39
C ALA A 166 -9.15 1.52 -1.12
N PRO A 167 -8.97 0.21 -0.79
CA PRO A 167 -9.56 -0.37 0.42
C PRO A 167 -9.02 0.27 1.71
N LEU A 168 -7.71 0.54 1.78
CA LEU A 168 -7.10 1.21 2.93
C LEU A 168 -7.59 2.64 3.09
N LEU A 169 -7.67 3.38 1.99
CA LEU A 169 -8.17 4.76 2.00
C LEU A 169 -9.64 4.83 2.41
N ALA A 170 -10.46 3.86 1.96
CA ALA A 170 -11.87 3.77 2.33
C ALA A 170 -12.03 3.48 3.83
N ALA A 171 -11.22 2.59 4.38
CA ALA A 171 -11.20 2.29 5.82
C ALA A 171 -10.83 3.54 6.65
N GLN A 172 -9.77 4.26 6.25
CA GLN A 172 -9.37 5.52 6.91
C GLN A 172 -10.48 6.57 6.87
N GLU A 173 -11.21 6.72 5.76
CA GLU A 173 -12.34 7.67 5.67
C GLU A 173 -13.48 7.34 6.63
N LEU A 174 -13.66 6.06 6.96
CA LEU A 174 -14.67 5.58 7.90
C LEU A 174 -14.16 5.57 9.35
N GLY A 175 -12.92 5.99 9.59
CA GLY A 175 -12.29 5.94 10.91
C GLY A 175 -11.94 4.51 11.37
N ILE A 176 -11.88 3.55 10.45
CA ILE A 176 -11.46 2.18 10.72
C ILE A 176 -9.92 2.15 10.71
N PRO A 177 -9.26 1.75 11.82
CA PRO A 177 -7.81 1.62 11.88
C PRO A 177 -7.26 0.74 10.76
N THR A 178 -6.19 1.22 10.13
CA THR A 178 -5.47 0.49 9.09
C THR A 178 -4.07 0.15 9.53
N VAL A 179 -3.63 -1.06 9.22
CA VAL A 179 -2.26 -1.51 9.45
C VAL A 179 -1.72 -2.21 8.22
N THR A 180 -0.41 -2.10 7.95
CA THR A 180 0.23 -2.91 6.92
C THR A 180 1.44 -3.66 7.47
N PHE A 181 1.61 -4.89 6.99
CA PHE A 181 2.78 -5.70 7.25
C PHE A 181 3.87 -5.44 6.20
N ILE A 182 5.04 -5.01 6.65
CA ILE A 182 6.20 -4.82 5.78
C ILE A 182 6.97 -6.14 5.69
N PHE A 183 6.56 -6.99 4.75
CA PHE A 183 7.11 -8.35 4.62
C PHE A 183 8.56 -8.40 4.12
N SER A 184 9.11 -7.30 3.60
CA SER A 184 10.49 -7.23 3.09
C SER A 184 11.05 -5.82 3.13
N TRP A 185 12.33 -5.71 3.49
CA TRP A 185 12.98 -4.42 3.74
C TRP A 185 14.45 -4.34 3.30
N ASP A 186 15.02 -5.39 2.71
CA ASP A 186 16.47 -5.44 2.45
C ASP A 186 16.94 -4.52 1.32
N ASN A 187 16.03 -4.06 0.47
CA ASN A 187 16.38 -3.20 -0.66
C ASN A 187 16.77 -1.78 -0.21
N LEU A 188 18.00 -1.38 -0.48
CA LEU A 188 18.53 -0.03 -0.24
C LEU A 188 17.68 1.15 -0.72
N PRO A 189 16.99 1.13 -1.89
CA PRO A 189 16.28 2.32 -2.37
C PRO A 189 15.14 2.79 -1.47
N LYS A 190 14.54 1.87 -0.69
CA LYS A 190 13.42 2.15 0.24
C LYS A 190 12.40 3.13 -0.35
N ALA A 191 12.00 2.86 -1.60
CA ALA A 191 11.10 3.70 -2.42
C ALA A 191 10.06 2.84 -3.16
N THR A 192 9.74 1.66 -2.60
CA THR A 192 8.82 0.67 -3.20
C THR A 192 7.53 0.52 -2.43
N MET A 193 7.44 1.10 -1.22
CA MET A 193 6.21 1.19 -0.46
C MET A 193 5.23 2.13 -1.15
N VAL A 194 4.04 1.62 -1.44
CA VAL A 194 2.99 2.35 -2.14
C VAL A 194 1.89 2.74 -1.17
N VAL A 195 1.50 1.81 -0.30
CA VAL A 195 0.40 1.98 0.64
C VAL A 195 0.79 2.87 1.81
N GLU A 196 -0.22 3.47 2.42
CA GLU A 196 -0.09 4.33 3.58
C GLU A 196 -1.19 3.97 4.58
N THR A 197 -0.77 3.51 5.75
CA THR A 197 -1.65 3.01 6.82
C THR A 197 -1.39 3.79 8.11
N ASP A 198 -2.29 3.65 9.07
CA ASP A 198 -2.16 4.31 10.37
C ASP A 198 -1.03 3.66 11.20
N TYR A 199 -0.88 2.34 11.08
CA TYR A 199 0.15 1.55 11.75
C TYR A 199 0.95 0.69 10.77
N TYR A 200 2.16 0.28 11.19
CA TYR A 200 3.07 -0.54 10.39
C TYR A 200 3.70 -1.63 11.26
N PHE A 201 3.54 -2.89 10.85
CA PHE A 201 4.30 -3.99 11.45
C PHE A 201 5.64 -4.17 10.73
N VAL A 202 6.71 -4.13 11.52
CA VAL A 202 8.10 -4.34 11.09
C VAL A 202 8.76 -5.40 11.95
N TRP A 203 9.87 -5.97 11.48
CA TRP A 203 10.51 -7.12 12.11
C TRP A 203 11.50 -6.77 13.23
N SER A 204 11.89 -5.50 13.36
CA SER A 204 12.88 -5.07 14.36
C SER A 204 12.84 -3.56 14.59
N ASP A 205 13.43 -3.12 15.70
CA ASP A 205 13.65 -1.70 15.99
C ASP A 205 14.55 -1.04 14.94
N PHE A 206 15.50 -1.79 14.37
CA PHE A 206 16.30 -1.32 13.25
C PHE A 206 15.42 -0.97 12.04
N MET A 207 14.50 -1.86 11.65
CA MET A 207 13.56 -1.58 10.57
C MET A 207 12.62 -0.42 10.90
N LYS A 208 12.18 -0.28 12.16
CA LYS A 208 11.38 0.86 12.62
C LYS A 208 12.15 2.18 12.42
N ALA A 209 13.41 2.24 12.83
CA ALA A 209 14.26 3.42 12.68
C ALA A 209 14.48 3.77 11.20
N GLU A 210 14.73 2.77 10.35
CA GLU A 210 14.84 2.98 8.90
C GLU A 210 13.52 3.45 8.27
N LEU A 211 12.37 2.86 8.65
CA LEU A 211 11.05 3.26 8.15
C LEU A 211 10.81 4.75 8.39
N LEU A 212 11.05 5.23 9.61
CA LEU A 212 10.92 6.63 9.99
C LEU A 212 11.94 7.54 9.27
N LYS A 213 13.15 7.05 9.02
CA LYS A 213 14.21 7.79 8.30
C LYS A 213 13.87 8.00 6.82
N PHE A 214 13.44 6.93 6.15
CA PHE A 214 13.17 6.94 4.71
C PHE A 214 11.80 7.54 4.37
N TYR A 215 10.82 7.44 5.28
CA TYR A 215 9.46 7.90 5.06
C TYR A 215 9.05 8.95 6.13
N PRO A 216 9.51 10.21 5.99
CA PRO A 216 9.42 11.25 7.02
C PRO A 216 7.98 11.72 7.30
N TYR A 217 7.03 11.25 6.51
CA TYR A 217 5.61 11.50 6.70
C TYR A 217 4.93 10.48 7.63
N ILE A 218 5.64 9.42 8.01
CA ILE A 218 5.24 8.51 9.07
C ILE A 218 5.71 9.11 10.38
N LYS A 219 4.80 9.25 11.33
CA LYS A 219 5.13 9.72 12.68
C LYS A 219 5.46 8.51 13.55
N ALA A 220 6.44 8.65 14.43
CA ALA A 220 6.64 7.67 15.49
C ALA A 220 5.39 7.66 16.39
N GLU A 221 5.03 6.47 16.89
CA GLU A 221 4.08 6.37 17.99
C GLU A 221 4.55 7.25 19.14
N SER A 222 3.63 8.05 19.67
CA SER A 222 3.86 8.90 20.84
C SER A 222 3.65 8.10 22.12
#